data_AF-A0A351P016-F1
#
_entry.id   AF-A0A351P016-F1
#
_cell.length_a   1.000
_cell.length_b   1.000
_cell.length_c   1.000
_cell.angle_alpha   90.00
_cell.angle_beta   90.00
_cell.angle_gamma   90.00
#
_symmetry.space_group_name_H-M   'P 1'
#
loop_
_entity.id
_entity.type
_entity.pdbx_description
1 polymer ?
#
loop_
_entity_poly.entity_id
_entity_poly.type
_entity_poly.pdbx_seq_one_letter_code
_entity_poly.pdbx_strand_id
1 'polypeptide(L)'
;EFDGDLRDYQKWLKDFVRPVETGIRATSTEVKDKKNERKKSAQDRQKLAPLTKNIRQLETTMETLEKKLKECELILSDESLYSSDQHEQLTRVLDNQSKLKRQLKVSEEQWLERQDELEKLSFGGLKAN
;
A
#
# COMPACT_ATOMS: atom_id res chain seq x y z
N GLU A 1 15.14 -9.58 9.76
CA GLU A 1 13.79 -10.08 10.10
C GLU A 1 12.82 -8.90 10.00
N PHE A 2 11.84 -8.99 9.11
CA PHE A 2 10.74 -8.04 8.98
C PHE A 2 9.55 -8.81 8.38
N ASP A 3 8.84 -9.57 9.24
CA ASP A 3 7.75 -10.49 8.83
C ASP A 3 6.37 -9.97 9.30
N GLY A 4 6.27 -8.67 9.61
CA GLY A 4 5.21 -8.13 10.47
C GLY A 4 4.49 -6.88 9.99
N ASP A 5 4.26 -6.69 8.70
CA ASP A 5 3.38 -5.57 8.27
C ASP A 5 2.37 -5.96 7.19
N LEU A 6 2.83 -6.64 6.13
CA LEU A 6 1.94 -7.03 5.03
C LEU A 6 0.86 -8.05 5.44
N ARG A 7 1.19 -8.97 6.35
CA ARG A 7 0.28 -10.05 6.78
C ARG A 7 -0.83 -9.55 7.70
N ASP A 8 -0.52 -8.60 8.58
CA ASP A 8 -1.49 -8.05 9.53
C ASP A 8 -2.51 -7.16 8.81
N TYR A 9 -2.06 -6.36 7.83
CA TYR A 9 -2.96 -5.63 6.95
C TYR A 9 -3.82 -6.56 6.09
N GLN A 10 -3.27 -7.67 5.62
CA GLN A 10 -4.02 -8.68 4.86
C GLN A 10 -5.12 -9.34 5.69
N LYS A 11 -4.90 -9.49 7.00
CA LYS A 11 -5.88 -10.04 7.94
C LYS A 11 -7.01 -9.05 8.20
N TRP A 12 -6.70 -7.78 8.49
CA TRP A 12 -7.71 -6.73 8.66
C TRP A 12 -8.64 -6.60 7.44
N LEU A 13 -8.07 -6.69 6.23
CA LEU A 13 -8.85 -6.66 4.98
C LEU A 13 -9.82 -7.84 4.86
N LYS A 14 -9.38 -9.05 5.23
CA LYS A 14 -10.25 -10.24 5.19
C LYS A 14 -11.43 -10.10 6.14
N ASP A 15 -11.20 -9.51 7.31
CA ASP A 15 -12.24 -9.33 8.31
C ASP A 15 -13.24 -8.24 7.88
N PHE A 16 -12.80 -7.19 7.18
CA PHE A 16 -13.68 -6.14 6.65
C PHE A 16 -14.50 -6.56 5.42
N VAL A 17 -14.01 -7.51 4.61
CA VAL A 17 -14.67 -7.98 3.37
C VAL A 17 -15.63 -9.14 3.63
N ARG A 18 -15.59 -9.80 4.79
CA ARG A 18 -16.57 -10.86 5.10
C ARG A 18 -17.97 -10.27 5.34
N PRO A 19 -19.01 -10.72 4.62
CA PRO A 19 -20.37 -10.40 5.02
C PRO A 19 -20.62 -11.02 6.39
N VAL A 20 -21.05 -10.20 7.35
CA VAL A 20 -21.52 -10.69 8.65
C VAL A 20 -22.81 -11.47 8.40
N GLU A 21 -22.73 -12.80 8.31
CA GLU A 21 -23.89 -13.68 8.21
C GLU A 21 -24.61 -13.72 9.56
N THR A 22 -25.42 -12.70 9.84
CA THR A 22 -26.34 -12.70 10.97
C THR A 22 -27.61 -13.46 10.60
N GLY A 23 -27.65 -14.74 10.97
CA GLY A 23 -28.87 -15.53 11.03
C GLY A 23 -29.78 -15.05 12.16
N ILE A 24 -30.57 -14.00 11.91
CA ILE A 24 -31.63 -13.55 12.83
C ILE A 24 -32.87 -13.17 12.02
N ARG A 25 -33.97 -13.90 12.29
CA ARG A 25 -35.32 -13.77 11.72
C ARG A 25 -35.86 -12.35 12.01
N ALA A 26 -35.98 -11.51 10.98
CA ALA A 26 -36.27 -10.08 11.10
C ALA A 26 -37.69 -9.69 10.64
N THR A 27 -38.28 -8.72 11.33
CA THR A 27 -39.58 -8.09 11.07
C THR A 27 -39.51 -7.03 9.95
N SER A 28 -40.65 -6.62 9.36
CA SER A 28 -40.69 -5.83 8.10
C SER A 28 -40.01 -4.44 8.16
N THR A 29 -39.87 -3.82 9.33
CA THR A 29 -39.10 -2.59 9.53
C THR A 29 -37.59 -2.87 9.54
N GLU A 30 -37.16 -3.92 10.25
CA GLU A 30 -35.75 -4.38 10.24
C GLU A 30 -35.29 -4.82 8.84
N VAL A 31 -36.20 -5.30 7.98
CA VAL A 31 -35.86 -5.70 6.60
C VAL A 31 -35.50 -4.48 5.72
N LYS A 32 -36.11 -3.31 5.94
CA LYS A 32 -35.76 -2.06 5.21
C LYS A 32 -34.42 -1.50 5.68
N ASP A 33 -34.17 -1.50 6.98
CA ASP A 33 -32.88 -1.07 7.54
C ASP A 33 -31.74 -2.00 7.11
N LYS A 34 -31.92 -3.33 7.21
CA LYS A 34 -30.93 -4.32 6.73
C LYS A 34 -30.62 -4.16 5.23
N LYS A 35 -31.59 -3.73 4.42
CA LYS A 35 -31.38 -3.51 2.97
C LYS A 35 -30.56 -2.25 2.71
N ASN A 36 -30.81 -1.17 3.44
CA ASN A 36 -30.05 0.08 3.34
C ASN A 36 -28.62 -0.09 3.88
N GLU A 37 -28.44 -0.77 5.00
CA GLU A 37 -27.13 -1.11 5.57
C GLU A 37 -26.27 -1.94 4.61
N ARG A 38 -26.86 -2.98 3.99
CA ARG A 38 -26.16 -3.80 2.99
C ARG A 38 -25.72 -2.99 1.78
N LYS A 39 -26.54 -2.03 1.33
CA LYS A 39 -26.20 -1.17 0.18
C LYS A 39 -25.07 -0.20 0.52
N LYS A 40 -25.08 0.40 1.72
CA LYS A 40 -24.02 1.29 2.21
C LYS A 40 -22.69 0.53 2.36
N SER A 41 -22.72 -0.65 3.00
CA SER A 41 -21.54 -1.52 3.15
C SER A 41 -20.95 -1.97 1.80
N ALA A 42 -21.79 -2.29 0.82
CA ALA A 42 -21.33 -2.65 -0.52
C ALA A 42 -20.63 -1.48 -1.25
N GLN A 43 -21.15 -0.26 -1.12
CA GLN A 43 -20.55 0.94 -1.70
C GLN A 43 -19.21 1.28 -1.05
N ASP A 44 -19.11 1.14 0.27
CA ASP A 44 -17.87 1.40 1.01
C ASP A 44 -16.79 0.39 0.61
N ARG A 45 -17.13 -0.91 0.51
CA ARG A 45 -16.21 -1.95 0.03
C ARG A 45 -15.73 -1.71 -1.41
N GLN A 46 -16.62 -1.22 -2.29
CA GLN A 46 -16.27 -0.93 -3.68
C GLN A 46 -15.25 0.22 -3.79
N LYS A 47 -15.27 1.18 -2.84
CA LYS A 47 -14.30 2.29 -2.77
C LYS A 47 -12.99 1.88 -2.09
N LEU A 48 -13.06 1.05 -1.06
CA LEU A 48 -11.88 0.61 -0.31
C LEU A 48 -11.03 -0.42 -1.07
N ALA A 49 -11.65 -1.31 -1.86
CA ALA A 49 -10.93 -2.34 -2.62
C ALA A 49 -9.85 -1.80 -3.58
N PRO A 50 -10.10 -0.79 -4.44
CA PRO A 50 -9.06 -0.23 -5.30
C PRO A 50 -7.98 0.52 -4.52
N LEU A 51 -8.32 1.19 -3.42
CA LEU A 51 -7.36 1.91 -2.58
C LEU A 51 -6.38 0.97 -1.89
N THR A 52 -6.91 -0.05 -1.21
CA THR A 52 -6.09 -1.08 -0.55
C THR A 52 -5.20 -1.84 -1.55
N LYS A 53 -5.69 -2.09 -2.78
CA LYS A 53 -4.85 -2.66 -3.85
C LYS A 53 -3.71 -1.72 -4.26
N ASN A 54 -3.99 -0.43 -4.40
CA ASN A 54 -2.98 0.56 -4.77
C ASN A 54 -1.90 0.73 -3.70
N ILE A 55 -2.29 0.74 -2.42
CA ILE A 55 -1.36 0.80 -1.28
C ILE A 55 -0.38 -0.37 -1.33
N ARG A 56 -0.88 -1.61 -1.50
CA ARG A 56 -0.02 -2.80 -1.62
C ARG A 56 0.92 -2.77 -2.82
N GLN A 57 0.45 -2.23 -3.93
CA GLN A 57 1.28 -2.08 -5.13
C GLN A 57 2.41 -1.08 -4.87
N LEU A 58 2.13 0.02 -4.17
CA LEU A 58 3.13 1.01 -3.79
C LEU A 58 4.15 0.42 -2.81
N GLU A 59 3.72 -0.34 -1.80
CA GLU A 59 4.60 -1.06 -0.86
C GLU A 59 5.56 -2.00 -1.58
N THR A 60 5.03 -2.82 -2.49
CA THR A 60 5.86 -3.76 -3.29
C THR A 60 6.85 -3.00 -4.18
N THR A 61 6.42 -1.84 -4.71
CA THR A 61 7.27 -0.99 -5.55
C THR A 61 8.41 -0.38 -4.72
N MET A 62 8.10 0.15 -3.53
CA MET A 62 9.08 0.68 -2.59
C MET A 62 10.10 -0.38 -2.18
N GLU A 63 9.66 -1.59 -1.80
CA GLU A 63 10.56 -2.69 -1.44
C GLU A 63 11.52 -3.05 -2.61
N THR A 64 11.00 -3.04 -3.84
CA THR A 64 11.80 -3.29 -5.05
C THR A 64 12.82 -2.17 -5.29
N LEU A 65 12.43 -0.91 -5.10
CA LEU A 65 13.30 0.25 -5.26
C LEU A 65 14.41 0.26 -4.19
N GLU A 66 14.09 -0.07 -2.95
CA GLU A 66 15.07 -0.21 -1.86
C GLU A 66 16.09 -1.31 -2.14
N LYS A 67 15.67 -2.47 -2.66
CA LYS A 67 16.59 -3.54 -3.07
C LYS A 67 17.55 -3.07 -4.15
N LYS A 68 17.04 -2.38 -5.17
CA LYS A 68 17.88 -1.80 -6.24
C LYS A 68 18.83 -0.71 -5.73
N LEU A 69 18.41 0.09 -4.76
CA LEU A 69 19.28 1.07 -4.12
C LEU A 69 20.43 0.39 -3.37
N LYS A 70 20.15 -0.66 -2.61
CA LYS A 70 21.18 -1.48 -1.94
C LYS A 70 22.17 -2.09 -2.92
N GLU A 71 21.69 -2.58 -4.07
CA GLU A 71 22.56 -3.08 -5.14
C GLU A 71 23.47 -1.97 -5.70
N CYS A 72 22.94 -0.77 -5.93
CA CYS A 72 23.75 0.38 -6.36
C CYS A 72 24.78 0.78 -5.30
N GLU A 73 24.41 0.78 -4.02
CA GLU A 73 25.31 1.09 -2.90
C GLU A 73 26.43 0.06 -2.77
N LEU A 74 26.13 -1.23 -2.98
CA LEU A 74 27.14 -2.29 -3.02
C LEU A 74 28.14 -2.06 -4.16
N ILE A 75 27.65 -1.70 -5.36
CA ILE A 75 28.52 -1.38 -6.50
C ILE A 75 29.39 -0.14 -6.19
N LEU A 76 28.80 0.91 -5.60
CA LEU A 76 29.54 2.13 -5.23
C LEU A 76 30.54 1.93 -4.09
N SER A 77 30.41 0.84 -3.32
CA SER A 77 31.36 0.47 -2.27
C SER A 77 32.60 -0.25 -2.80
N ASP A 78 32.60 -0.67 -4.07
CA ASP A 78 33.75 -1.30 -4.71
C ASP A 78 34.82 -0.24 -5.06
N GLU A 79 35.99 -0.34 -4.44
CA GLU A 79 37.12 0.58 -4.67
C GLU A 79 37.64 0.53 -6.12
N SER A 80 37.46 -0.60 -6.83
CA SER A 80 37.88 -0.73 -8.23
C SER A 80 37.08 0.17 -9.19
N LEU A 81 35.87 0.59 -8.78
CA LEU A 81 34.98 1.46 -9.55
C LEU A 81 35.51 2.89 -9.71
N TYR A 82 36.44 3.31 -8.85
CA TYR A 82 37.02 4.64 -8.88
C TYR A 82 38.31 4.71 -9.73
N SER A 83 38.68 3.61 -10.40
CA SER A 83 39.74 3.63 -11.40
C SER A 83 39.36 4.48 -12.62
N SER A 84 40.35 5.09 -13.26
CA SER A 84 40.14 5.99 -14.41
C SER A 84 39.37 5.32 -15.58
N ASP A 85 39.48 4.00 -15.70
CA ASP A 85 38.86 3.22 -16.77
C ASP A 85 37.36 2.96 -16.53
N GLN A 86 36.86 3.18 -15.31
CA GLN A 86 35.47 2.89 -14.91
C GLN A 86 34.63 4.15 -14.67
N HIS A 87 35.14 5.33 -15.02
CA HIS A 87 34.45 6.62 -14.83
C HIS A 87 33.03 6.64 -15.45
N GLU A 88 32.84 6.03 -16.63
CA GLU A 88 31.53 5.95 -17.27
C GLU A 88 30.55 5.07 -16.47
N GLN A 89 31.04 3.94 -15.93
CA GLN A 89 30.24 3.05 -15.09
C GLN A 89 29.87 3.75 -13.77
N LEU A 90 30.83 4.41 -13.12
CA LEU A 90 30.59 5.20 -11.91
C LEU A 90 29.50 6.25 -12.13
N THR A 91 29.59 7.01 -13.22
CA THR A 91 28.60 8.04 -13.57
C THR A 91 27.20 7.42 -13.77
N ARG A 92 27.11 6.29 -14.47
CA ARG A 92 25.83 5.58 -14.69
C ARG A 92 25.22 5.08 -13.38
N VAL A 93 26.04 4.54 -12.46
CA VAL A 93 25.56 4.03 -11.17
C VAL A 93 25.06 5.19 -10.28
N LEU A 94 25.75 6.32 -10.26
CA LEU A 94 25.32 7.51 -9.51
C LEU A 94 24.02 8.12 -10.05
N ASP A 95 23.87 8.20 -11.38
CA ASP A 95 22.62 8.65 -12.01
C ASP A 95 21.46 7.70 -11.72
N ASN A 96 21.70 6.39 -11.81
CA ASN A 96 20.72 5.37 -11.43
C ASN A 96 20.32 5.47 -9.95
N GLN A 97 21.28 5.63 -9.03
CA GLN A 97 20.98 5.81 -7.61
C GLN A 97 20.10 7.04 -7.38
N SER A 98 20.41 8.16 -8.02
CA SER A 98 19.64 9.40 -7.91
C SER A 98 18.20 9.23 -8.42
N LYS A 99 18.03 8.56 -9.57
CA LYS A 99 16.72 8.23 -10.15
C LYS A 99 15.90 7.31 -9.25
N LEU A 100 16.53 6.27 -8.69
CA LEU A 100 15.88 5.33 -7.78
C LEU A 100 15.44 6.00 -6.48
N LYS A 101 16.29 6.85 -5.87
CA LYS A 101 15.92 7.65 -4.68
C LYS A 101 14.72 8.56 -4.96
N ARG A 102 14.69 9.21 -6.12
CA ARG A 102 13.55 10.04 -6.52
C ARG A 102 12.27 9.23 -6.69
N GLN A 103 12.34 8.06 -7.33
CA GLN A 103 11.19 7.16 -7.49
C GLN A 103 10.69 6.63 -6.15
N LEU A 104 11.59 6.31 -5.22
CA LEU A 104 11.23 5.86 -3.88
C LEU A 104 10.44 6.95 -3.16
N LYS A 105 10.96 8.18 -3.14
CA LYS A 105 10.28 9.33 -2.53
C LYS A 105 8.88 9.58 -3.11
N VAL A 106 8.75 9.52 -4.44
CA VAL A 106 7.45 9.69 -5.10
C VAL A 106 6.48 8.55 -4.76
N SER A 107 6.99 7.32 -4.59
CA SER A 107 6.17 6.18 -4.15
C SER A 107 5.74 6.33 -2.70
N GLU A 108 6.61 6.81 -1.82
CA GLU A 108 6.33 7.10 -0.41
C GLU A 108 5.24 8.18 -0.26
N GLU A 109 5.36 9.29 -1.00
CA GLU A 109 4.37 10.36 -1.01
C GLU A 109 3.00 9.85 -1.47
N GLN A 110 2.95 9.07 -2.55
CA GLN A 110 1.71 8.44 -3.01
C GLN A 110 1.15 7.46 -1.99
N TRP A 111 2.00 6.66 -1.34
CA TRP A 111 1.56 5.68 -0.35
C TRP A 111 0.92 6.40 0.84
N LEU A 112 1.53 7.48 1.35
CA LEU A 112 0.97 8.31 2.41
C LEU A 112 -0.39 8.90 2.02
N GLU A 113 -0.52 9.49 0.82
CA GLU A 113 -1.80 10.03 0.35
C GLU A 113 -2.91 8.96 0.29
N ARG A 114 -2.58 7.73 -0.15
CA ARG A 114 -3.57 6.64 -0.21
C ARG A 114 -3.92 6.10 1.17
N GLN A 115 -2.96 6.06 2.10
CA GLN A 115 -3.24 5.71 3.50
C GLN A 115 -4.17 6.74 4.14
N ASP A 116 -3.92 8.04 3.94
CA ASP A 116 -4.81 9.11 4.39
C ASP A 116 -6.23 8.98 3.81
N GLU A 117 -6.35 8.63 2.52
CA GLU A 117 -7.64 8.40 1.88
C GLU A 117 -8.36 7.18 2.47
N LEU A 118 -7.61 6.11 2.73
CA LEU A 118 -8.13 4.91 3.38
C LEU A 118 -8.64 5.21 4.79
N GLU A 119 -7.89 5.96 5.59
CA GLU A 119 -8.29 6.39 6.93
C GLU A 119 -9.56 7.25 6.88
N LYS A 120 -9.64 8.21 5.96
CA LYS A 120 -10.84 9.06 5.79
C LYS A 120 -12.10 8.23 5.48
N LEU A 121 -11.99 7.23 4.62
CA LEU A 121 -13.11 6.36 4.27
C LEU A 121 -13.46 5.37 5.39
N SER A 122 -12.45 4.81 6.06
CA SER A 122 -12.63 3.89 7.18
C SER A 122 -13.23 4.58 8.41
N PHE A 123 -12.67 5.73 8.80
CA PHE A 123 -13.11 6.50 9.97
C PHE A 123 -14.38 7.31 9.71
N GLY A 124 -14.57 7.80 8.47
CA GLY A 124 -15.83 8.40 8.04
C GLY A 124 -17.01 7.42 8.07
N GLY A 125 -16.74 6.12 7.89
CA GLY A 125 -17.73 5.04 8.10
C GLY A 125 -18.07 4.80 9.57
N LEU A 126 -17.10 4.92 10.48
CA LEU A 126 -17.26 4.71 11.93
C LEU A 126 -18.04 5.85 12.62
N LYS A 127 -17.94 7.09 12.15
CA LYS A 127 -18.70 8.23 12.72
C LYS A 127 -20.17 8.28 12.29
N ALA A 128 -20.60 7.43 11.36
CA ALA A 128 -21.95 7.44 10.80
C ALA A 128 -22.85 6.31 11.36
N ASN A 129 -22.54 5.80 12.56
CA ASN A 129 -23.30 4.83 13.32
C ASN A 129 -23.61 5.36 14.72
#